data_AF-A0A673BHI5-F1
#
_entry.id   AF-A0A673BHI5-F1
#
_cell.length_a   1.000
_cell.length_b   1.000
_cell.length_c   1.000
_cell.angle_alpha   90.00
_cell.angle_beta   90.00
_cell.angle_gamma   90.00
#
_symmetry.space_group_name_H-M   'P 1'
#
loop_
_entity.id
_entity.type
_entity.pdbx_description
1 polymer ?
#
loop_
_entity_poly.entity_id
_entity_poly.type
_entity_poly.pdbx_seq_one_letter_code
_entity_poly.pdbx_strand_id
1 'polypeptide(L)'
;MHLLWINLLLLALTVGAPAQPVCDPTTQYEVKGECCKMCPPGTKMTTLGSCQKPECRECEEGRYTDTYTEQQECEKQPYCDPNKKFQRAVHKSKKERTECQCQLGFHCSSESCITCVPHKVCGPGEGAAIKGDHSRDTTCQRCPDGTFSNETSWNSDCKKWTECKSGDQIQKAGTHMSDIVCEPWRSHVVAWVSVLVVVFILVCGVFIWRYRKGKSGNLKICESGWEEKPKQKKEGGMLLPQPVVQVEDESMSQDLLPSQEESRGTPEENDDESGLEIPSDIAFTDNGNYVAQEDGKKEVLSRQESQTQTFSEYKCDC
;
A
#
# COMPACT_ATOMS: atom_id res chain seq x y z
N MET A 1 40.16 2.22 -84.31
CA MET A 1 38.98 1.46 -83.79
C MET A 1 38.77 1.60 -82.28
N HIS A 2 39.82 1.65 -81.44
CA HIS A 2 39.67 1.78 -79.97
C HIS A 2 39.01 3.07 -79.45
N LEU A 3 39.21 4.20 -80.14
CA LEU A 3 38.63 5.50 -79.73
C LEU A 3 37.10 5.55 -79.87
N LEU A 4 36.52 4.80 -80.80
CA LEU A 4 35.07 4.73 -80.99
C LEU A 4 34.40 3.96 -79.84
N TRP A 5 35.08 2.94 -79.30
CA TRP A 5 34.58 2.13 -78.18
C TRP A 5 34.67 2.89 -76.86
N ILE A 6 35.71 3.72 -76.67
CA ILE A 6 35.84 4.59 -75.50
C ILE A 6 34.75 5.67 -75.49
N ASN A 7 34.45 6.27 -76.65
CA ASN A 7 33.35 7.23 -76.77
C ASN A 7 31.98 6.56 -76.55
N LEU A 8 31.78 5.31 -77.00
CA LEU A 8 30.55 4.56 -76.75
C LEU A 8 30.38 4.19 -75.26
N LEU A 9 31.47 3.86 -74.56
CA LEU A 9 31.47 3.59 -73.11
C LEU A 9 31.20 4.87 -72.30
N LEU A 10 31.75 6.02 -72.72
CA LEU A 10 31.51 7.31 -72.08
C LEU A 10 30.08 7.81 -72.29
N LEU A 11 29.46 7.53 -73.44
CA LEU A 11 28.05 7.82 -73.71
C LEU A 11 27.08 6.93 -72.92
N ALA A 12 27.50 5.71 -72.54
CA ALA A 12 26.68 4.82 -71.71
C ALA A 12 26.68 5.22 -70.22
N LEU A 13 27.74 5.89 -69.74
CA LEU A 13 27.86 6.36 -68.35
C LEU A 13 27.08 7.66 -68.05
N THR A 14 26.59 8.37 -69.07
CA THR A 14 25.81 9.60 -68.89
C THR A 14 24.29 9.38 -68.85
N VAL A 15 23.81 8.15 -69.06
CA VAL A 15 22.39 7.81 -68.86
C VAL A 15 22.17 7.52 -67.38
N GLY A 16 22.26 8.56 -66.56
CA GLY A 16 21.71 8.52 -65.21
C GLY A 16 20.20 8.33 -65.32
N ALA A 17 19.67 7.24 -64.77
CA ALA A 17 18.24 7.06 -64.64
C ALA A 17 17.65 8.29 -63.94
N PRO A 18 16.54 8.90 -64.43
CA PRO A 18 15.89 9.96 -63.70
C PRO A 18 15.51 9.42 -62.32
N ALA A 19 16.09 9.98 -61.26
CA ALA A 19 15.66 9.71 -59.90
C ALA A 19 14.21 10.19 -59.80
N GLN A 20 13.27 9.24 -59.78
CA GLN A 20 11.88 9.59 -59.50
C GLN A 20 11.84 10.22 -58.10
N PRO A 21 11.15 11.36 -57.92
CA PRO A 21 11.00 11.95 -56.59
C PRO A 21 10.23 10.96 -55.72
N VAL A 22 10.93 10.32 -54.79
CA VAL A 22 10.33 9.40 -53.83
C VAL A 22 9.52 10.24 -52.85
N CYS A 23 8.21 9.97 -52.75
CA CYS A 23 7.34 10.65 -51.81
C CYS A 23 7.76 10.34 -50.37
N ASP A 24 7.52 11.26 -49.44
CA ASP A 24 7.72 11.01 -48.01
C ASP A 24 6.65 10.01 -47.51
N PRO A 25 7.03 8.78 -47.11
CA PRO A 25 6.07 7.75 -46.73
C PRO A 25 5.28 8.08 -45.46
N THR A 26 5.69 9.10 -44.70
CA THR A 26 5.04 9.48 -43.43
C THR A 26 4.02 10.60 -43.57
N THR A 27 4.15 11.46 -44.58
CA THR A 27 3.28 12.64 -44.74
C THR A 27 2.64 12.74 -46.12
N GLN A 28 3.03 11.88 -47.06
CA GLN A 28 2.61 11.92 -48.44
C GLN A 28 2.24 10.53 -48.97
N TYR A 29 1.41 10.52 -50.01
CA TYR A 29 1.00 9.35 -50.76
C TYR A 29 1.16 9.63 -52.26
N GLU A 30 1.42 8.58 -53.05
CA GLU A 30 1.65 8.74 -54.49
C GLU A 30 0.35 8.55 -55.28
N VAL A 31 0.02 9.52 -56.13
CA VAL A 31 -1.08 9.43 -57.10
C VAL A 31 -0.55 9.76 -58.48
N LYS A 32 -0.53 8.76 -59.37
CA LYS A 32 -0.10 8.91 -60.79
C LYS A 32 1.29 9.56 -60.93
N GLY A 33 2.23 9.24 -60.04
CA GLY A 33 3.59 9.79 -60.05
C GLY A 33 3.73 11.20 -59.46
N GLU A 34 2.66 11.76 -58.87
CA GLU A 34 2.71 12.99 -58.07
C GLU A 34 2.59 12.65 -56.58
N CYS A 35 3.38 13.33 -55.74
CA CYS A 35 3.30 13.18 -54.30
C CYS A 35 2.23 14.11 -53.70
N CYS A 36 1.16 13.53 -53.18
CA CYS A 36 0.07 14.22 -52.52
C CYS A 36 0.27 14.24 -51.02
N LYS A 37 -0.13 15.32 -50.36
CA LYS A 37 -0.03 15.46 -48.90
C LYS A 37 -1.22 14.78 -48.23
N MET A 38 -0.94 14.13 -47.10
CA MET A 38 -1.93 13.53 -46.22
C MET A 38 -2.39 14.54 -45.15
N CYS A 39 -3.48 14.20 -44.47
CA CYS A 39 -3.96 14.94 -43.31
C CYS A 39 -3.27 14.47 -42.02
N PRO A 40 -2.93 15.37 -41.09
CA PRO A 40 -2.22 15.02 -39.86
C PRO A 40 -3.09 14.22 -38.87
N PRO A 41 -2.48 13.60 -37.85
CA PRO A 41 -3.19 12.92 -36.76
C PRO A 41 -4.26 13.79 -36.10
N GLY A 42 -5.40 13.19 -35.76
CA GLY A 42 -6.60 13.86 -35.24
C GLY A 42 -7.50 14.47 -36.29
N THR A 43 -7.16 14.30 -37.57
CA THR A 43 -7.97 14.78 -38.69
C THR A 43 -8.20 13.69 -39.74
N LYS A 44 -9.23 13.91 -40.56
CA LYS A 44 -9.59 13.10 -41.73
C LYS A 44 -9.60 13.97 -42.98
N MET A 45 -9.30 13.38 -44.13
CA MET A 45 -9.29 14.08 -45.41
C MET A 45 -10.71 14.28 -45.94
N THR A 46 -10.99 15.43 -46.56
CA THR A 46 -12.25 15.67 -47.26
C THR A 46 -12.03 15.64 -48.77
N THR A 47 -13.13 15.42 -49.51
CA THR A 47 -13.12 15.39 -50.98
C THR A 47 -12.94 16.77 -51.63
N LEU A 48 -12.91 17.85 -50.84
CA LEU A 48 -12.84 19.23 -51.33
C LEU A 48 -11.40 19.71 -51.51
N GLY A 49 -10.42 19.01 -50.93
CA GLY A 49 -9.00 19.35 -51.02
C GLY A 49 -8.36 18.97 -52.36
N SER A 50 -7.14 19.45 -52.57
CA SER A 50 -6.28 19.06 -53.69
C SER A 50 -5.05 18.29 -53.21
N CYS A 51 -4.37 17.58 -54.12
CA CYS A 51 -3.18 16.77 -53.84
C CYS A 51 -2.11 17.53 -53.01
N GLN A 52 -1.79 18.77 -53.38
CA GLN A 52 -0.77 19.58 -52.67
C GLN A 52 -1.30 20.35 -51.45
N LYS A 53 -2.62 20.45 -51.31
CA LYS A 53 -3.30 21.20 -50.26
C LYS A 53 -4.61 20.46 -49.90
N PRO A 54 -4.51 19.35 -49.15
CA PRO A 54 -5.69 18.62 -48.70
C PRO A 54 -6.49 19.49 -47.73
N GLU A 55 -7.81 19.32 -47.76
CA GLU A 55 -8.69 19.88 -46.73
C GLU A 55 -8.87 18.80 -45.65
N CYS A 56 -8.50 19.15 -44.43
CA CYS A 56 -8.54 18.25 -43.29
C CYS A 56 -9.57 18.74 -42.28
N ARG A 57 -10.40 17.82 -41.78
CA ARG A 57 -11.37 18.10 -40.71
C ARG A 57 -11.04 17.28 -39.48
N GLU A 58 -11.26 17.84 -38.30
CA GLU A 58 -11.06 17.11 -37.06
C GLU A 58 -11.98 15.88 -36.95
N CYS A 59 -11.49 14.86 -36.27
CA CYS A 59 -12.31 13.70 -35.93
C CYS A 59 -13.46 14.07 -34.99
N GLU A 60 -14.54 13.29 -35.06
CA GLU A 60 -15.65 13.38 -34.11
C GLU A 60 -15.26 12.85 -32.72
N GLU A 61 -16.07 13.14 -31.70
CA GLU A 61 -15.88 12.56 -30.36
C GLU A 61 -15.93 11.02 -30.41
N GLY A 62 -15.04 10.36 -29.65
CA GLY A 62 -14.91 8.91 -29.67
C GLY A 62 -14.24 8.35 -30.92
N ARG A 63 -13.61 9.20 -31.75
CA ARG A 63 -12.83 8.79 -32.91
C ARG A 63 -11.43 9.40 -32.91
N TYR A 64 -10.50 8.75 -33.62
CA TYR A 64 -9.12 9.17 -33.71
C TYR A 64 -8.46 8.81 -35.03
N THR A 65 -7.35 9.47 -35.32
CA THR A 65 -6.34 9.06 -36.30
C THR A 65 -4.98 9.33 -35.67
N ASP A 66 -4.12 8.33 -35.58
CA ASP A 66 -2.82 8.42 -34.92
C ASP A 66 -1.65 8.64 -35.88
N THR A 67 -1.86 8.37 -37.16
CA THR A 67 -0.92 8.66 -38.25
C THR A 67 -1.46 9.71 -39.22
N TYR A 68 -0.61 10.14 -40.13
CA TYR A 68 -1.09 10.88 -41.30
C TYR A 68 -2.00 9.98 -42.15
N THR A 69 -3.13 10.52 -42.59
CA THR A 69 -4.18 9.78 -43.31
C THR A 69 -4.63 10.46 -44.59
N GLU A 70 -4.99 9.65 -45.58
CA GLU A 70 -5.81 10.01 -46.73
C GLU A 70 -7.29 9.61 -46.54
N GLN A 71 -7.58 8.92 -45.44
CA GLN A 71 -8.88 8.39 -45.09
C GLN A 71 -9.89 9.52 -44.84
N GLN A 72 -11.12 9.31 -45.33
CA GLN A 72 -12.25 10.23 -45.13
C GLN A 72 -13.00 10.00 -43.82
N GLU A 73 -12.70 8.91 -43.13
CA GLU A 73 -13.26 8.54 -41.84
C GLU A 73 -12.15 8.33 -40.82
N CYS A 74 -12.42 8.77 -39.59
CA CYS A 74 -11.55 8.47 -38.45
C CYS A 74 -11.90 7.11 -37.85
N GLU A 75 -10.90 6.45 -37.27
CA GLU A 75 -11.07 5.19 -36.56
C GLU A 75 -11.87 5.39 -35.27
N LYS A 76 -12.64 4.38 -34.88
CA LYS A 76 -13.37 4.42 -33.61
C LYS A 76 -12.42 4.12 -32.46
N GLN A 77 -12.51 4.91 -31.41
CA GLN A 77 -11.83 4.60 -30.16
C GLN A 77 -12.32 3.25 -29.61
N PRO A 78 -11.45 2.48 -28.93
CA PRO A 78 -11.85 1.18 -28.39
C PRO A 78 -12.85 1.34 -27.25
N TYR A 79 -13.80 0.42 -27.19
CA TYR A 79 -14.75 0.32 -26.09
C TYR A 79 -14.17 -0.52 -24.95
N CYS A 80 -13.99 0.09 -23.78
CA CYS A 80 -13.51 -0.60 -22.59
C CYS A 80 -14.71 -1.17 -21.81
N ASP A 81 -14.92 -2.49 -21.93
CA ASP A 81 -16.05 -3.21 -21.34
C ASP A 81 -15.92 -3.33 -19.80
N PRO A 82 -16.82 -2.69 -19.03
CA PRO A 82 -16.79 -2.78 -17.57
C PRO A 82 -17.03 -4.20 -17.03
N ASN A 83 -17.69 -5.08 -17.80
CA ASN A 83 -17.92 -6.47 -17.39
C ASN A 83 -16.62 -7.28 -17.37
N LYS A 84 -15.66 -6.90 -18.21
CA LYS A 84 -14.28 -7.43 -18.21
C LYS A 84 -13.35 -6.70 -17.25
N LYS A 85 -13.93 -5.89 -16.35
CA LYS A 85 -13.24 -5.13 -15.29
C LYS A 85 -12.30 -4.05 -15.82
N PHE A 86 -12.57 -3.50 -16.99
CA PHE A 86 -11.93 -2.26 -17.45
C PHE A 86 -12.60 -1.02 -16.86
N GLN A 87 -11.83 0.04 -16.71
CA GLN A 87 -12.35 1.37 -16.42
C GLN A 87 -13.11 1.88 -17.65
N ARG A 88 -14.13 2.70 -17.43
CA ARG A 88 -14.81 3.38 -18.53
C ARG A 88 -13.80 4.29 -19.21
N ALA A 89 -13.58 4.08 -20.51
CA ALA A 89 -12.66 4.88 -21.30
C ALA A 89 -13.07 6.36 -21.24
N VAL A 90 -12.09 7.23 -21.03
CA VAL A 90 -12.25 8.67 -21.23
C VAL A 90 -11.39 9.06 -22.42
N HIS A 91 -12.01 9.16 -23.59
CA HIS A 91 -11.33 9.48 -24.84
C HIS A 91 -10.98 10.98 -24.88
N LYS A 92 -9.80 11.33 -24.36
CA LYS A 92 -9.35 12.73 -24.30
C LYS A 92 -8.66 13.20 -25.58
N SER A 93 -8.17 12.27 -26.40
CA SER A 93 -7.37 12.56 -27.58
C SER A 93 -8.02 12.03 -28.85
N LYS A 94 -7.95 12.84 -29.91
CA LYS A 94 -8.29 12.45 -31.28
C LYS A 94 -7.07 11.98 -32.06
N LYS A 95 -5.86 12.12 -31.49
CA LYS A 95 -4.58 11.85 -32.16
C LYS A 95 -3.94 10.54 -31.76
N GLU A 96 -4.55 9.81 -30.85
CA GLU A 96 -4.00 8.55 -30.35
C GLU A 96 -5.13 7.61 -29.98
N ARG A 97 -4.83 6.31 -30.08
CA ARG A 97 -5.71 5.26 -29.61
C ARG A 97 -5.70 5.24 -28.08
N THR A 98 -6.87 5.30 -27.46
CA THR A 98 -6.99 5.17 -26.00
C THR A 98 -6.73 3.72 -25.59
N GLU A 99 -5.87 3.49 -24.60
CA GLU A 99 -5.68 2.15 -24.02
C GLU A 99 -6.66 1.90 -22.88
N CYS A 100 -7.26 0.71 -22.86
CA CYS A 100 -8.18 0.31 -21.80
C CYS A 100 -7.43 -0.11 -20.54
N GLN A 101 -7.61 0.65 -19.46
CA GLN A 101 -6.98 0.38 -18.17
C GLN A 101 -7.88 -0.49 -17.28
N CYS A 102 -7.30 -1.41 -16.53
CA CYS A 102 -8.02 -2.24 -15.57
C CYS A 102 -8.54 -1.38 -14.40
N GLN A 103 -9.69 -1.76 -13.83
CA GLN A 103 -10.19 -1.14 -12.61
C GLN A 103 -9.21 -1.33 -11.44
N LEU A 104 -9.26 -0.41 -10.47
CA LEU A 104 -8.46 -0.55 -9.25
C LEU A 104 -8.74 -1.89 -8.57
N GLY A 105 -7.69 -2.62 -8.21
CA GLY A 105 -7.83 -3.98 -7.66
C GLY A 105 -7.73 -5.08 -8.72
N PHE A 106 -7.46 -4.76 -10.00
CA PHE A 106 -7.37 -5.72 -11.09
C PHE A 106 -6.14 -5.48 -11.98
N HIS A 107 -5.61 -6.54 -12.58
CA HIS A 107 -4.53 -6.52 -13.59
C HIS A 107 -4.93 -7.29 -14.86
N CYS A 108 -4.18 -7.08 -15.94
CA CYS A 108 -4.32 -7.82 -17.19
C CYS A 108 -4.04 -9.31 -16.97
N SER A 109 -4.96 -10.16 -17.44
CA SER A 109 -4.78 -11.61 -17.41
C SER A 109 -3.65 -12.14 -18.32
N SER A 110 -3.25 -11.36 -19.33
CA SER A 110 -2.19 -11.71 -20.29
C SER A 110 -1.71 -10.44 -21.01
N GLU A 111 -0.66 -10.56 -21.83
CA GLU A 111 -0.13 -9.47 -22.67
C GLU A 111 -1.19 -8.86 -23.59
N SER A 112 -2.10 -9.68 -24.11
CA SER A 112 -3.21 -9.22 -24.96
C SER A 112 -4.26 -8.39 -24.22
N CYS A 113 -4.24 -8.42 -22.88
CA CYS A 113 -5.16 -7.75 -21.96
C CYS A 113 -6.62 -7.73 -22.44
N ILE A 114 -7.17 -8.92 -22.75
CA ILE A 114 -8.56 -9.03 -23.20
C ILE A 114 -9.54 -8.97 -22.01
N THR A 115 -9.08 -9.36 -20.81
CA THR A 115 -9.83 -9.28 -19.56
C THR A 115 -8.92 -8.94 -18.39
N CYS A 116 -9.45 -8.23 -17.41
CA CYS A 116 -8.77 -7.96 -16.16
C CYS A 116 -9.24 -8.92 -15.06
N VAL A 117 -8.31 -9.38 -14.23
CA VAL A 117 -8.50 -10.32 -13.13
C VAL A 117 -8.11 -9.68 -11.81
N PRO A 118 -8.76 -10.03 -10.68
CA PRO A 118 -8.49 -9.38 -9.40
C PRO A 118 -7.05 -9.62 -8.96
N HIS A 119 -6.49 -8.66 -8.21
CA HIS A 119 -5.18 -8.84 -7.60
C HIS A 119 -5.20 -9.91 -6.51
N LYS A 120 -4.06 -10.58 -6.33
CA LYS A 120 -3.82 -11.42 -5.16
C LYS A 120 -3.97 -10.60 -3.87
N VAL A 121 -4.69 -11.17 -2.92
CA VAL A 121 -4.92 -10.57 -1.60
C VAL A 121 -3.89 -11.12 -0.62
N CYS A 122 -3.25 -10.25 0.16
CA CYS A 122 -2.34 -10.64 1.23
C CYS A 122 -3.13 -10.79 2.52
N GLY A 123 -2.99 -11.94 3.16
CA GLY A 123 -3.72 -12.24 4.39
C GLY A 123 -3.06 -11.64 5.65
N PRO A 124 -3.67 -11.83 6.83
CA PRO A 124 -3.03 -11.45 8.08
C PRO A 124 -1.69 -12.16 8.24
N GLY A 125 -0.65 -11.44 8.67
CA GLY A 125 0.71 -11.95 8.66
C GLY A 125 1.51 -11.60 7.42
N GLU A 126 0.86 -11.11 6.36
CA GLU A 126 1.46 -10.73 5.10
C GLU A 126 1.08 -9.30 4.70
N GLY A 127 1.96 -8.68 3.92
CA GLY A 127 1.72 -7.38 3.29
C GLY A 127 2.11 -7.40 1.83
N ALA A 128 1.64 -6.41 1.07
CA ALA A 128 2.02 -6.23 -0.31
C ALA A 128 3.50 -5.81 -0.40
N ALA A 129 4.36 -6.71 -0.89
CA ALA A 129 5.74 -6.39 -1.23
C ALA A 129 5.80 -5.53 -2.50
N ILE A 130 5.01 -5.94 -3.48
CA ILE A 130 4.79 -5.23 -4.73
C ILE A 130 3.28 -5.06 -4.85
N LYS A 131 2.83 -3.80 -4.94
CA LYS A 131 1.43 -3.50 -5.18
C LYS A 131 1.12 -3.77 -6.64
N GLY A 132 0.03 -4.49 -6.89
CA GLY A 132 -0.46 -4.72 -8.23
C GLY A 132 -0.81 -3.43 -8.95
N ASP A 133 -0.69 -3.46 -10.28
CA ASP A 133 -1.13 -2.40 -11.18
C ASP A 133 -1.83 -2.98 -12.42
N HIS A 134 -2.07 -2.16 -13.45
CA HIS A 134 -2.73 -2.63 -14.67
C HIS A 134 -2.05 -3.86 -15.29
N SER A 135 -0.73 -3.95 -15.22
CA SER A 135 0.08 -4.98 -15.89
C SER A 135 0.49 -6.14 -15.00
N ARG A 136 0.65 -5.90 -13.69
CA ARG A 136 1.22 -6.88 -12.76
C ARG A 136 0.31 -7.14 -11.57
N ASP A 137 0.35 -8.38 -11.11
CA ASP A 137 -0.35 -8.77 -9.89
C ASP A 137 0.38 -8.28 -8.61
N THR A 138 -0.35 -8.23 -7.50
CA THR A 138 0.22 -8.04 -6.18
C THR A 138 1.09 -9.22 -5.80
N THR A 139 2.28 -8.94 -5.28
CA THR A 139 3.13 -9.95 -4.63
C THR A 139 3.08 -9.77 -3.13
N CYS A 140 2.63 -10.82 -2.43
CA CYS A 140 2.59 -10.83 -0.97
C CYS A 140 3.90 -11.33 -0.39
N GLN A 141 4.30 -10.74 0.73
CA GLN A 141 5.41 -11.20 1.56
C GLN A 141 4.96 -11.32 3.00
N ARG A 142 5.55 -12.26 3.73
CA ARG A 142 5.44 -12.33 5.18
C ARG A 142 5.98 -11.06 5.81
N CYS A 143 5.30 -10.54 6.82
CA CYS A 143 5.76 -9.35 7.51
C CYS A 143 7.11 -9.62 8.21
N PRO A 144 8.14 -8.80 7.95
CA PRO A 144 9.43 -8.93 8.62
C PRO A 144 9.32 -8.58 10.10
N ASP A 145 10.30 -9.03 10.89
CA ASP A 145 10.36 -8.73 12.32
C ASP A 145 10.29 -7.23 12.60
N GLY A 146 9.56 -6.86 13.66
CA GLY A 146 9.25 -5.46 13.93
C GLY A 146 8.03 -4.93 13.17
N THR A 147 7.35 -5.76 12.37
CA THR A 147 6.15 -5.37 11.62
C THR A 147 5.04 -6.42 11.69
N PHE A 148 3.82 -5.99 11.39
CA PHE A 148 2.63 -6.84 11.38
C PHE A 148 1.59 -6.39 10.34
N SER A 149 0.70 -7.31 9.99
CA SER A 149 -0.52 -7.02 9.23
C SER A 149 -1.67 -7.84 9.81
N ASN A 150 -2.75 -7.16 10.22
CA ASN A 150 -3.97 -7.79 10.73
C ASN A 150 -5.13 -7.71 9.72
N GLU A 151 -4.86 -7.24 8.51
CA GLU A 151 -5.85 -7.00 7.46
C GLU A 151 -5.69 -8.04 6.34
N THR A 152 -6.76 -8.23 5.57
CA THR A 152 -6.69 -8.95 4.30
C THR A 152 -6.87 -7.95 3.17
N SER A 153 -5.78 -7.62 2.47
CA SER A 153 -5.75 -6.56 1.46
C SER A 153 -4.73 -6.86 0.37
N TRP A 154 -5.00 -6.43 -0.85
CA TRP A 154 -4.08 -6.55 -1.99
C TRP A 154 -3.05 -5.41 -2.05
N ASN A 155 -3.22 -4.32 -1.28
CA ASN A 155 -2.35 -3.13 -1.35
C ASN A 155 -1.76 -2.66 -0.01
N SER A 156 -2.15 -3.28 1.09
CA SER A 156 -1.69 -2.89 2.42
C SER A 156 -0.28 -3.40 2.66
N ASP A 157 0.61 -2.52 3.10
CA ASP A 157 1.96 -2.87 3.52
C ASP A 157 1.95 -3.34 4.98
N CYS A 158 3.01 -4.04 5.40
CA CYS A 158 3.19 -4.37 6.81
C CYS A 158 3.42 -3.10 7.64
N LYS A 159 2.68 -2.97 8.74
CA LYS A 159 2.74 -1.85 9.68
C LYS A 159 3.82 -2.13 10.72
N LYS A 160 4.60 -1.12 11.11
CA LYS A 160 5.56 -1.27 12.21
C LYS A 160 4.83 -1.54 13.53
N TRP A 161 5.45 -2.34 14.39
CA TRP A 161 4.95 -2.50 15.76
C TRP A 161 4.97 -1.16 16.50
N THR A 162 4.01 -1.00 17.40
CA THR A 162 3.91 0.13 18.31
C THR A 162 5.08 0.13 19.29
N GLU A 163 5.71 1.30 19.44
CA GLU A 163 6.72 1.54 20.48
C GLU A 163 6.04 1.96 21.78
N CYS A 164 6.23 1.17 22.84
CA CYS A 164 5.69 1.51 24.16
C CYS A 164 6.39 2.74 24.75
N LYS A 165 5.63 3.62 25.41
CA LYS A 165 6.18 4.84 26.02
C LYS A 165 7.03 4.50 27.24
N SER A 166 7.94 5.41 27.61
CA SER A 166 8.76 5.27 28.81
C SER A 166 7.89 5.12 30.07
N GLY A 167 8.02 3.98 30.75
CA GLY A 167 7.23 3.63 31.92
C GLY A 167 5.96 2.82 31.63
N ASP A 168 5.78 2.32 30.40
CA ASP A 168 4.83 1.28 30.00
C ASP A 168 5.53 -0.09 29.88
N GLN A 169 4.82 -1.20 30.13
CA GLN A 169 5.32 -2.58 29.99
C GLN A 169 4.74 -3.18 28.73
N ILE A 170 5.50 -4.03 28.05
CA ILE A 170 4.92 -4.91 27.03
C ILE A 170 4.08 -5.97 27.74
N GLN A 171 2.77 -5.89 27.60
CA GLN A 171 1.82 -6.90 28.08
C GLN A 171 1.73 -8.08 27.11
N LYS A 172 1.72 -7.79 25.81
CA LYS A 172 1.70 -8.79 24.74
C LYS A 172 2.72 -8.43 23.67
N ALA A 173 3.59 -9.39 23.35
CA ALA A 173 4.57 -9.24 22.28
C ALA A 173 3.89 -9.14 20.91
N GLY A 174 4.52 -8.37 20.02
CA GLY A 174 4.11 -8.28 18.63
C GLY A 174 4.36 -9.60 17.90
N THR A 175 3.56 -9.86 16.88
CA THR A 175 3.74 -10.97 15.93
C THR A 175 3.59 -10.42 14.52
N HIS A 176 3.87 -11.24 13.50
CA HIS A 176 3.54 -10.90 12.11
C HIS A 176 2.05 -10.55 11.88
N MET A 177 1.13 -10.99 12.75
CA MET A 177 -0.31 -10.76 12.61
C MET A 177 -0.88 -9.71 13.58
N SER A 178 -0.14 -9.35 14.64
CA SER A 178 -0.66 -8.53 15.73
C SER A 178 0.38 -7.56 16.26
N ASP A 179 -0.09 -6.39 16.68
CA ASP A 179 0.77 -5.37 17.28
C ASP A 179 1.21 -5.72 18.71
N ILE A 180 2.23 -5.00 19.21
CA ILE A 180 2.60 -4.92 20.61
C ILE A 180 1.48 -4.22 21.40
N VAL A 181 1.14 -4.78 22.57
CA VAL A 181 0.21 -4.16 23.52
C VAL A 181 0.96 -3.67 24.75
N CYS A 182 0.83 -2.38 25.06
CA CYS A 182 1.51 -1.72 26.17
C CYS A 182 0.56 -1.52 27.37
N GLU A 183 1.04 -1.77 28.59
CA GLU A 183 0.31 -1.56 29.84
C GLU A 183 1.03 -0.53 30.74
N PRO A 184 0.35 0.51 31.26
CA PRO A 184 0.98 1.48 32.16
C PRO A 184 1.33 0.87 33.52
N TRP A 185 2.61 0.93 33.92
CA TRP A 185 3.06 0.37 35.21
C TRP A 185 2.47 1.11 36.42
N ARG A 186 2.21 2.42 36.26
CA ARG A 186 1.78 3.28 37.37
C ARG A 186 0.36 2.98 37.86
N SER A 187 -0.47 2.32 37.06
CA SER A 187 -1.85 2.02 37.45
C SER A 187 -1.91 1.09 38.66
N HIS A 188 -1.10 0.03 38.66
CA HIS A 188 -1.05 -0.92 39.77
C HIS A 188 -0.46 -0.27 41.02
N VAL A 189 0.70 0.38 40.91
CA VAL A 189 1.37 1.01 42.06
C VAL A 189 0.50 2.07 42.71
N VAL A 190 -0.16 2.93 41.93
CA VAL A 190 -1.08 3.96 42.47
C VAL A 190 -2.29 3.30 43.15
N ALA A 191 -2.84 2.23 42.57
CA ALA A 191 -3.93 1.48 43.21
C ALA A 191 -3.48 0.89 44.56
N TRP A 192 -2.35 0.19 44.62
CA TRP A 192 -1.82 -0.40 45.86
C TRP A 192 -1.49 0.67 46.92
N VAL A 193 -0.84 1.76 46.53
CA VAL A 193 -0.53 2.87 47.44
C VAL A 193 -1.82 3.51 47.98
N SER A 194 -2.83 3.72 47.13
CA SER A 194 -4.12 4.27 47.57
C SER A 194 -4.81 3.38 48.60
N VAL A 195 -4.79 2.06 48.41
CA VAL A 195 -5.36 1.09 49.35
C VAL A 195 -4.62 1.12 50.69
N LEU A 196 -3.28 1.14 50.65
CA LEU A 196 -2.46 1.22 51.87
C LEU A 196 -2.71 2.51 52.66
N VAL A 197 -2.86 3.65 51.99
CA VAL A 197 -3.17 4.94 52.64
C VAL A 197 -4.56 4.90 53.29
N VAL A 198 -5.58 4.36 52.62
CA VAL A 198 -6.93 4.23 53.19
C VAL A 198 -6.92 3.32 54.43
N VAL A 199 -6.23 2.19 54.38
CA VAL A 199 -6.09 1.28 55.53
C VAL A 199 -5.38 1.98 56.69
N PHE A 200 -4.30 2.74 56.42
CA PHE A 200 -3.59 3.50 57.45
C PHE A 200 -4.50 4.54 58.12
N ILE A 201 -5.29 5.30 57.35
CA ILE A 201 -6.24 6.28 57.88
C ILE A 201 -7.28 5.60 58.78
N LEU A 202 -7.80 4.44 58.39
CA LEU A 202 -8.76 3.67 59.21
C LEU A 202 -8.12 3.20 60.52
N VAL A 203 -6.90 2.66 60.48
CA VAL A 203 -6.16 2.23 61.67
C VAL A 203 -5.88 3.41 62.60
N CYS A 204 -5.37 4.53 62.07
CA CYS A 204 -5.16 5.74 62.83
C CYS A 204 -6.46 6.28 63.45
N GLY A 205 -7.57 6.26 62.70
CA GLY A 205 -8.89 6.63 63.19
C GLY A 205 -9.32 5.76 64.38
N VAL A 206 -9.13 4.44 64.30
CA VAL A 206 -9.40 3.51 65.41
C VAL A 206 -8.50 3.79 66.61
N PHE A 207 -7.19 3.99 66.41
CA PHE A 207 -6.26 4.33 67.49
C PHE A 207 -6.64 5.66 68.17
N ILE A 208 -6.89 6.72 67.40
CA ILE A 208 -7.33 8.02 67.93
C ILE A 208 -8.64 7.87 68.69
N TRP A 209 -9.61 7.10 68.16
CA TRP A 209 -10.86 6.82 68.87
C TRP A 209 -10.62 6.08 70.20
N ARG A 210 -9.72 5.10 70.23
CA ARG A 210 -9.31 4.40 71.47
C ARG A 210 -8.61 5.33 72.46
N TYR A 211 -7.69 6.18 72.00
CA TYR A 211 -7.01 7.18 72.83
C TYR A 211 -7.97 8.24 73.38
N ARG A 212 -8.92 8.73 72.57
CA ARG A 212 -9.96 9.69 73.01
C ARG A 212 -10.94 9.05 73.98
N LYS A 213 -11.28 7.77 73.80
CA LYS A 213 -12.11 7.02 74.75
C LYS A 213 -11.36 6.77 76.07
N GLY A 214 -10.05 6.57 76.03
CA GLY A 214 -9.19 6.46 77.22
C GLY A 214 -8.95 7.78 77.98
N LYS A 215 -9.16 8.93 77.33
CA LYS A 215 -9.03 10.27 77.94
C LYS A 215 -10.37 10.97 78.23
N SER A 216 -11.50 10.27 78.14
CA SER A 216 -12.77 10.75 78.72
C SER A 216 -12.74 10.57 80.25
N GLY A 217 -11.89 11.38 80.87
CA GLY A 217 -11.62 11.45 82.31
C GLY A 217 -10.96 12.80 82.61
N ASN A 218 -11.81 13.81 82.83
CA ASN A 218 -11.55 15.16 83.36
C ASN A 218 -10.66 16.14 82.55
N LEU A 219 -11.33 17.11 81.90
CA LEU A 219 -10.85 18.48 81.74
C LEU A 219 -11.23 19.25 83.02
N LYS A 220 -10.26 19.53 83.90
CA LYS A 220 -10.41 20.52 84.98
C LYS A 220 -9.72 21.80 84.57
N ILE A 221 -10.53 22.83 84.39
CA ILE A 221 -10.12 24.23 84.39
C ILE A 221 -9.75 24.58 85.83
N CYS A 222 -8.53 25.08 86.04
CA CYS A 222 -8.18 25.85 87.23
C CYS A 222 -7.51 27.15 86.79
N GLU A 223 -8.10 28.24 87.26
CA GLU A 223 -7.67 29.63 87.11
C GLU A 223 -7.14 30.11 88.47
N SER A 224 -5.90 30.65 88.51
CA SER A 224 -5.47 31.73 89.42
C SER A 224 -4.00 32.17 89.14
N GLY A 225 -3.78 33.49 88.99
CA GLY A 225 -2.47 34.16 89.07
C GLY A 225 -2.08 34.49 90.54
N TRP A 226 -0.98 35.16 90.91
CA TRP A 226 -0.09 36.18 90.30
C TRP A 226 1.32 36.14 90.96
N GLU A 227 2.35 36.65 90.25
CA GLU A 227 3.58 37.46 90.62
C GLU A 227 4.38 37.22 91.96
N GLU A 228 5.70 37.47 92.14
CA GLU A 228 6.82 38.15 91.46
C GLU A 228 8.22 37.66 92.01
N LYS A 229 9.34 38.18 91.49
CA LYS A 229 10.77 37.70 91.47
C LYS A 229 11.62 37.87 92.78
N PRO A 230 12.91 37.42 92.85
CA PRO A 230 14.06 38.21 92.35
C PRO A 230 15.27 37.45 91.72
N LYS A 231 16.16 38.23 91.09
CA LYS A 231 17.37 37.92 90.27
C LYS A 231 18.61 37.44 91.06
N GLN A 232 19.53 36.72 90.37
CA GLN A 232 21.00 36.95 90.19
C GLN A 232 21.71 35.63 89.78
N LYS A 233 22.80 35.51 88.99
CA LYS A 233 23.65 36.38 88.13
C LYS A 233 24.84 35.53 87.56
N LYS A 234 25.31 35.84 86.33
CA LYS A 234 26.66 35.62 85.69
C LYS A 234 27.10 34.19 85.25
N GLU A 235 27.87 33.95 84.17
CA GLU A 235 28.58 34.77 83.15
C GLU A 235 29.08 33.90 81.95
N GLY A 236 29.13 34.48 80.73
CA GLY A 236 30.07 34.21 79.61
C GLY A 236 29.78 33.03 78.64
N GLY A 237 29.82 33.12 77.30
CA GLY A 237 30.11 34.13 76.26
C GLY A 237 29.78 33.50 74.88
N MET A 238 29.09 34.16 73.94
CA MET A 238 29.58 34.98 72.80
C MET A 238 30.48 34.20 71.80
N LEU A 239 30.25 34.10 70.48
CA LEU A 239 29.77 35.07 69.47
C LEU A 239 29.10 34.37 68.26
N LEU A 240 28.17 35.09 67.60
CA LEU A 240 27.66 34.94 66.22
C LEU A 240 28.71 35.52 65.22
N PRO A 241 28.61 35.42 63.86
CA PRO A 241 27.43 35.88 63.12
C PRO A 241 27.04 35.19 61.78
N GLN A 242 25.77 35.38 61.40
CA GLN A 242 25.24 35.37 60.01
C GLN A 242 25.86 36.54 59.19
N PRO A 243 25.80 36.67 57.82
CA PRO A 243 24.56 36.48 57.04
C PRO A 243 24.64 36.17 55.50
N VAL A 244 23.46 35.82 54.93
CA VAL A 244 22.85 36.32 53.65
C VAL A 244 23.35 35.86 52.26
N VAL A 245 22.36 35.41 51.43
CA VAL A 245 22.21 35.47 49.94
C VAL A 245 23.17 34.62 49.10
N GLN A 246 22.90 34.10 47.90
CA GLN A 246 21.78 33.63 47.05
C GLN A 246 22.49 32.94 45.84
N VAL A 247 21.72 32.32 44.95
CA VAL A 247 21.96 32.19 43.48
C VAL A 247 22.79 30.99 42.99
N GLU A 248 22.15 30.21 42.09
CA GLU A 248 22.57 29.49 40.84
C GLU A 248 23.91 28.70 40.86
N ASP A 249 24.22 27.72 40.02
CA ASP A 249 23.61 26.97 38.93
C ASP A 249 24.50 25.72 38.68
N GLU A 250 24.10 24.88 37.73
CA GLU A 250 24.99 24.12 36.81
C GLU A 250 25.86 22.95 37.34
N SER A 251 25.59 21.74 36.82
CA SER A 251 26.41 21.04 35.79
C SER A 251 27.45 20.10 36.44
N MET A 252 27.39 18.79 36.21
CA MET A 252 27.90 18.02 35.06
C MET A 252 29.21 17.29 35.40
N SER A 253 29.18 15.98 35.13
CA SER A 253 30.28 15.07 34.79
C SER A 253 31.10 14.36 35.88
N GLN A 254 31.10 13.03 35.68
CA GLN A 254 32.23 12.07 35.68
C GLN A 254 32.82 11.74 37.08
N ASP A 255 33.06 10.47 37.43
CA ASP A 255 33.92 9.56 36.68
C ASP A 255 33.93 8.12 37.26
N LEU A 256 34.41 7.20 36.41
CA LEU A 256 35.22 6.00 36.69
C LEU A 256 34.59 4.66 37.19
N LEU A 257 34.69 3.70 36.25
CA LEU A 257 34.77 2.23 36.35
C LEU A 257 35.80 1.73 37.40
N PRO A 258 35.68 0.47 37.87
CA PRO A 258 36.41 -0.61 37.21
C PRO A 258 35.64 -1.93 36.99
N SER A 259 36.13 -2.64 35.98
CA SER A 259 35.89 -4.00 35.50
C SER A 259 35.97 -5.12 36.54
N GLN A 260 35.14 -6.17 36.41
CA GLN A 260 35.58 -7.56 36.19
C GLN A 260 34.41 -8.53 35.92
N GLU A 261 34.79 -9.68 35.36
CA GLU A 261 34.06 -10.77 34.69
C GLU A 261 32.97 -11.49 35.50
N GLU A 262 32.00 -12.13 34.83
CA GLU A 262 31.82 -13.61 34.84
C GLU A 262 30.47 -14.08 34.23
N SER A 263 30.60 -14.81 33.11
CA SER A 263 29.95 -16.09 32.72
C SER A 263 28.41 -16.31 32.66
N ARG A 264 28.05 -17.00 31.55
CA ARG A 264 27.00 -18.04 31.42
C ARG A 264 25.55 -17.55 31.22
N GLY A 265 24.79 -17.99 30.21
CA GLY A 265 24.99 -18.94 29.12
C GLY A 265 23.73 -18.97 28.25
N THR A 266 23.89 -19.42 27.00
CA THR A 266 22.82 -19.85 26.10
C THR A 266 22.11 -21.10 26.62
N PRO A 267 20.93 -21.43 26.06
CA PRO A 267 20.88 -22.70 25.34
C PRO A 267 20.29 -22.56 23.93
N GLU A 268 20.97 -23.27 23.03
CA GLU A 268 20.53 -23.73 21.71
C GLU A 268 19.95 -25.16 21.86
N GLU A 269 19.45 -25.72 20.76
CA GLU A 269 18.90 -27.08 20.51
C GLU A 269 17.36 -27.19 20.56
N ASN A 270 16.67 -27.84 19.61
CA ASN A 270 17.04 -28.51 18.34
C ASN A 270 15.75 -28.73 17.52
N ASP A 271 15.92 -28.81 16.20
CA ASP A 271 14.98 -29.39 15.24
C ASP A 271 14.87 -30.91 15.44
N ASP A 272 13.67 -31.48 15.26
CA ASP A 272 13.50 -32.81 14.67
C ASP A 272 12.05 -33.09 14.21
N GLU A 273 11.99 -33.90 13.16
CA GLU A 273 10.96 -34.08 12.13
C GLU A 273 9.87 -35.12 12.46
N SER A 274 8.68 -35.00 11.86
CA SER A 274 7.94 -36.12 11.23
C SER A 274 6.58 -35.70 10.65
N GLY A 275 6.36 -36.03 9.39
CA GLY A 275 5.12 -35.80 8.65
C GLY A 275 4.03 -36.86 8.89
N LEU A 276 2.80 -36.46 8.60
CA LEU A 276 1.69 -37.37 8.31
C LEU A 276 0.89 -36.80 7.13
N GLU A 277 0.89 -37.51 6.00
CA GLU A 277 0.08 -37.19 4.82
C GLU A 277 -1.38 -37.57 5.07
N ILE A 278 -2.33 -36.67 4.76
CA ILE A 278 -3.77 -36.95 4.71
C ILE A 278 -4.32 -36.44 3.37
N PRO A 279 -5.18 -37.22 2.66
CA PRO A 279 -5.51 -36.96 1.26
C PRO A 279 -6.33 -35.69 1.02
N SER A 280 -5.99 -35.01 -0.06
CA SER A 280 -6.74 -33.94 -0.71
C SER A 280 -8.08 -34.44 -1.23
N ASP A 281 -9.19 -34.06 -0.57
CA ASP A 281 -10.48 -33.67 -1.19
C ASP A 281 -11.61 -33.56 -0.14
N ILE A 282 -11.50 -32.63 0.82
CA ILE A 282 -12.62 -32.23 1.69
C ILE A 282 -12.70 -30.71 1.74
N ALA A 283 -13.72 -30.14 1.08
CA ALA A 283 -14.04 -28.72 1.15
C ALA A 283 -15.02 -28.44 2.30
N PHE A 284 -14.74 -27.40 3.10
CA PHE A 284 -15.59 -26.91 4.18
C PHE A 284 -16.40 -25.68 3.72
N THR A 285 -17.64 -25.56 4.19
CA THR A 285 -18.44 -24.33 4.05
C THR A 285 -18.36 -23.48 5.32
N ASP A 286 -18.62 -22.17 5.22
CA ASP A 286 -18.50 -21.18 6.30
C ASP A 286 -19.32 -21.47 7.58
N ASN A 287 -20.17 -22.49 7.59
CA ASN A 287 -20.96 -22.91 8.76
C ASN A 287 -20.54 -24.28 9.36
N GLY A 288 -19.41 -24.86 8.95
CA GLY A 288 -18.78 -25.98 9.67
C GLY A 288 -19.46 -27.36 9.54
N ASN A 289 -20.33 -27.56 8.55
CA ASN A 289 -20.93 -28.88 8.28
C ASN A 289 -20.21 -29.63 7.13
N TYR A 290 -20.09 -30.96 7.28
CA TYR A 290 -19.47 -31.87 6.31
C TYR A 290 -20.37 -32.09 5.09
N VAL A 291 -19.78 -32.08 3.88
CA VAL A 291 -20.46 -32.45 2.64
C VAL A 291 -19.58 -33.43 1.87
N ALA A 292 -20.09 -34.63 1.56
CA ALA A 292 -19.45 -35.57 0.65
C ALA A 292 -20.00 -35.37 -0.76
N GLN A 293 -19.13 -35.44 -1.77
CA GLN A 293 -19.50 -35.32 -3.18
C GLN A 293 -20.23 -36.60 -3.64
N GLU A 294 -21.43 -36.46 -4.20
CA GLU A 294 -22.19 -37.56 -4.79
C GLU A 294 -21.57 -37.95 -6.14
N ASP A 295 -21.14 -39.21 -6.27
CA ASP A 295 -20.65 -39.80 -7.52
C ASP A 295 -21.77 -39.95 -8.57
N GLY A 296 -21.57 -39.33 -9.73
CA GLY A 296 -21.92 -39.85 -11.06
C GLY A 296 -23.39 -40.11 -11.41
N LYS A 297 -24.07 -39.10 -11.99
CA LYS A 297 -25.28 -39.34 -12.80
C LYS A 297 -24.88 -39.68 -14.25
N LYS A 298 -25.20 -40.90 -14.68
CA LYS A 298 -24.96 -41.41 -16.05
C LYS A 298 -25.69 -40.54 -17.08
N GLU A 299 -24.99 -40.18 -18.16
CA GLU A 299 -25.57 -39.53 -19.34
C GLU A 299 -26.63 -40.43 -19.99
N VAL A 300 -27.85 -39.92 -20.10
CA VAL A 300 -28.86 -40.45 -21.01
C VAL A 300 -28.80 -39.61 -22.28
N LEU A 301 -28.15 -40.15 -23.30
CA LEU A 301 -28.09 -39.57 -24.64
C LEU A 301 -29.50 -39.64 -25.28
N SER A 302 -30.09 -38.49 -25.61
CA SER A 302 -31.26 -38.43 -26.50
C SER A 302 -30.81 -38.15 -27.93
N ARG A 303 -31.45 -38.88 -28.84
CA ARG A 303 -31.15 -39.07 -30.26
C ARG A 303 -31.79 -37.96 -31.12
N GLN A 304 -31.09 -37.61 -32.22
CA GLN A 304 -31.49 -36.73 -33.35
C GLN A 304 -31.58 -35.24 -32.99
N GLU A 305 -30.92 -34.31 -33.69
CA GLU A 305 -30.90 -34.12 -35.14
C GLU A 305 -29.50 -33.80 -35.69
N SER A 306 -29.01 -34.67 -36.57
CA SER A 306 -27.90 -34.39 -37.47
C SER A 306 -28.46 -34.30 -38.89
N GLN A 307 -28.74 -33.10 -39.40
CA GLN A 307 -28.71 -32.87 -40.84
C GLN A 307 -28.11 -31.50 -41.15
N THR A 308 -26.85 -31.57 -41.56
CA THR A 308 -26.16 -30.54 -42.35
C THR A 308 -26.83 -30.49 -43.72
N GLN A 309 -27.36 -29.34 -44.13
CA GLN A 309 -27.57 -29.03 -45.54
C GLN A 309 -26.88 -27.70 -45.85
N THR A 310 -25.78 -27.81 -46.58
CA THR A 310 -25.17 -26.75 -47.36
C THR A 310 -25.56 -27.02 -48.81
N PHE A 311 -26.25 -26.10 -49.49
CA PHE A 311 -26.00 -25.80 -50.91
C PHE A 311 -26.75 -24.55 -51.44
N SER A 312 -25.97 -23.71 -52.12
CA SER A 312 -26.24 -22.90 -53.34
C SER A 312 -27.35 -21.84 -53.44
N GLU A 313 -26.89 -20.59 -53.57
CA GLU A 313 -26.99 -19.70 -54.75
C GLU A 313 -28.35 -19.36 -55.43
N TYR A 314 -28.57 -18.03 -55.45
CA TYR A 314 -29.11 -17.14 -56.49
C TYR A 314 -30.59 -17.18 -56.97
N LYS A 315 -31.14 -15.95 -56.96
CA LYS A 315 -31.95 -15.25 -57.98
C LYS A 315 -33.45 -15.10 -57.70
N CYS A 316 -33.87 -13.86 -57.42
CA CYS A 316 -35.25 -13.41 -57.57
C CYS A 316 -35.30 -12.40 -58.73
N ASP A 317 -35.91 -12.83 -59.84
CA ASP A 317 -36.56 -11.95 -60.81
C ASP A 317 -38.06 -11.97 -60.48
N CYS A 318 -38.64 -10.79 -60.22
CA CYS A 318 -40.02 -10.37 -60.52
C CYS A 318 -40.20 -8.92 -60.10
#